data_AF-A0A077MA90-F1
#
_entry.id   AF-A0A077MA90-F1
#
_cell.length_a   1.000
_cell.length_b   1.000
_cell.length_c   1.000
_cell.angle_alpha   90.00
_cell.angle_beta   90.00
_cell.angle_gamma   90.00
#
_symmetry.space_group_name_H-M   'P 1'
#
loop_
_entity.id
_entity.type
_entity.pdbx_description
1 polymer ?
#
loop_
_entity_poly.entity_id
_entity_poly.type
_entity_poly.pdbx_seq_one_letter_code
_entity_poly.pdbx_strand_id
1 'polypeptide(L)'
;MAASKTKKPVAYVTGDAPLAEIAAAVATAIMRTEKARYWSQVGPLDGKYALTPHQQYAVEQCANMLSYLRGADPDQGRERIAVGVCPSCHKWLLVGSRSTPTKCSLTMGCSGKPSKVSAARIQRPDDAS
;
A
#
# COMPACT_ATOMS: atom_id res chain seq x y z
N MET A 1 7.42 34.59 -16.73
CA MET A 1 6.58 33.38 -16.72
C MET A 1 7.48 32.21 -16.35
N ALA A 2 7.39 31.70 -15.12
CA ALA A 2 8.22 30.58 -14.68
C ALA A 2 7.67 29.29 -15.32
N ALA A 3 8.50 28.59 -16.09
CA ALA A 3 8.16 27.28 -16.62
C ALA A 3 7.93 26.31 -15.45
N SER A 4 6.67 25.94 -15.23
CA SER A 4 6.32 24.85 -14.30
C SER A 4 7.05 23.60 -14.76
N LYS A 5 8.08 23.19 -14.02
CA LYS A 5 8.75 21.91 -14.21
C LYS A 5 7.70 20.82 -13.98
N THR A 6 7.15 20.25 -15.05
CA THR A 6 6.24 19.12 -14.99
C THR A 6 6.99 17.96 -14.35
N LYS A 7 6.73 17.68 -13.07
CA LYS A 7 7.33 16.51 -12.40
C LYS A 7 6.83 15.26 -13.12
N LYS A 8 7.76 14.43 -13.60
CA LYS A 8 7.42 13.13 -14.17
C LYS A 8 6.63 12.30 -13.13
N PRO A 9 5.57 11.59 -13.55
CA PRO A 9 4.78 10.78 -12.65
C PRO A 9 5.63 9.62 -12.09
N VAL A 10 5.38 9.26 -10.83
CA VAL A 10 6.12 8.20 -10.13
C VAL A 10 5.50 6.84 -10.46
N ALA A 11 6.33 5.89 -10.93
CA ALA A 11 5.92 4.52 -11.22
C ALA A 11 6.23 3.59 -10.04
N TYR A 12 5.40 2.56 -9.87
CA TYR A 12 5.54 1.57 -8.81
C TYR A 12 5.59 0.16 -9.38
N VAL A 13 6.50 -0.66 -8.86
CA VAL A 13 6.64 -2.07 -9.25
C VAL A 13 6.02 -2.95 -8.17
N THR A 14 5.11 -3.81 -8.60
CA THR A 14 4.45 -4.84 -7.81
C THR A 14 4.63 -6.18 -8.52
N GLY A 15 4.84 -7.27 -7.78
CA GLY A 15 4.84 -8.62 -8.35
C GLY A 15 3.42 -9.07 -8.74
N ASP A 16 3.31 -10.29 -9.27
CA ASP A 16 2.01 -10.97 -9.41
C ASP A 16 1.51 -11.38 -8.02
N ALA A 17 0.50 -10.68 -7.53
CA ALA A 17 0.02 -10.79 -6.15
C ALA A 17 -1.49 -10.52 -6.09
N PRO A 18 -2.18 -10.96 -5.02
CA PRO A 18 -3.59 -10.66 -4.84
C PRO A 18 -3.88 -9.16 -4.80
N LEU A 19 -5.08 -8.75 -5.23
CA LEU A 19 -5.48 -7.33 -5.30
C LEU A 19 -5.21 -6.56 -4.00
N ALA A 20 -5.54 -7.15 -2.85
CA ALA A 20 -5.32 -6.52 -1.55
C ALA A 20 -3.83 -6.24 -1.26
N GLU A 21 -2.94 -7.13 -1.71
CA GLU A 21 -1.50 -6.97 -1.55
C GLU A 21 -0.98 -5.86 -2.48
N ILE A 22 -1.38 -5.86 -3.74
CA ILE A 22 -1.03 -4.80 -4.71
C ILE A 22 -1.51 -3.44 -4.19
N ALA A 23 -2.77 -3.33 -3.81
CA ALA A 23 -3.37 -2.11 -3.30
C ALA A 23 -2.63 -1.60 -2.05
N ALA A 24 -2.38 -2.46 -1.07
CA ALA A 24 -1.67 -2.08 0.15
C ALA A 24 -0.20 -1.69 -0.12
N ALA A 25 0.49 -2.37 -1.02
CA ALA A 25 1.86 -2.07 -1.39
C ALA A 25 1.97 -0.69 -2.07
N VAL A 26 1.11 -0.43 -3.06
CA VAL A 26 1.04 0.85 -3.77
C VAL A 26 0.64 1.98 -2.80
N ALA A 27 -0.42 1.79 -2.01
CA ALA A 27 -0.88 2.79 -1.06
C ALA A 27 0.19 3.14 -0.02
N THR A 28 0.89 2.14 0.51
CA THR A 28 2.00 2.37 1.45
C THR A 28 3.15 3.14 0.80
N ALA A 29 3.46 2.88 -0.47
CA ALA A 29 4.49 3.59 -1.20
C ALA A 29 4.08 5.05 -1.46
N ILE A 30 2.84 5.29 -1.88
CA ILE A 30 2.29 6.63 -2.08
C ILE A 30 2.29 7.43 -0.77
N MET A 31 1.81 6.86 0.34
CA MET A 31 1.83 7.53 1.64
C MET A 31 3.25 7.92 2.07
N ARG A 32 4.25 7.10 1.77
CA ARG A 32 5.66 7.43 2.04
C ARG A 32 6.15 8.59 1.16
N THR A 33 5.83 8.57 -0.12
CA THR A 33 6.18 9.64 -1.08
C THR A 33 5.56 10.98 -0.67
N GLU A 34 4.29 10.95 -0.25
CA GLU A 34 3.53 12.13 0.18
C GLU A 34 3.78 12.53 1.63
N LYS A 35 4.54 11.73 2.38
CA LYS A 35 4.67 11.84 3.85
C LYS A 35 3.31 11.90 4.55
N ALA A 36 2.31 11.25 3.97
CA ALA A 36 0.96 11.16 4.51
C ALA A 36 0.95 10.18 5.70
N ARG A 37 0.32 10.60 6.80
CA ARG A 37 0.10 9.75 7.97
C ARG A 37 -1.15 8.89 7.81
N TYR A 38 -2.12 9.31 7.02
CA TYR A 38 -3.35 8.56 6.77
C TYR A 38 -3.59 8.43 5.27
N TRP A 39 -4.21 7.33 4.83
CA TRP A 39 -4.60 7.19 3.43
C TRP A 39 -5.56 8.31 2.99
N SER A 40 -6.45 8.77 3.88
CA SER A 40 -7.36 9.88 3.62
C SER A 40 -6.68 11.23 3.38
N GLN A 41 -5.39 11.37 3.69
CA GLN A 41 -4.60 12.56 3.38
C GLN A 41 -3.99 12.51 1.97
N VAL A 42 -4.00 11.34 1.34
CA VAL A 42 -3.58 11.20 -0.06
C VAL A 42 -4.68 11.80 -0.92
N GLY A 43 -4.34 12.88 -1.63
CA GLY A 43 -5.25 13.51 -2.60
C GLY A 43 -5.55 12.60 -3.80
N PRO A 44 -6.30 13.11 -4.80
CA PRO A 44 -6.57 12.38 -6.03
C PRO A 44 -5.29 11.83 -6.67
N LEU A 45 -5.36 10.60 -7.18
CA LEU A 45 -4.20 9.90 -7.76
C LEU A 45 -3.90 10.35 -9.20
N ASP A 46 -4.90 10.94 -9.88
CA ASP A 46 -4.87 11.27 -11.30
C ASP A 46 -3.72 12.20 -11.66
N GLY A 47 -2.96 11.81 -12.68
CA GLY A 47 -1.87 12.60 -13.25
C GLY A 47 -0.61 12.73 -12.37
N LYS A 48 -0.65 12.31 -11.10
CA LYS A 48 0.48 12.39 -10.17
C LYS A 48 1.32 11.12 -10.13
N TYR A 49 0.66 9.97 -10.29
CA TYR A 49 1.28 8.66 -10.25
C TYR A 49 1.06 7.92 -11.57
N ALA A 50 2.11 7.25 -12.06
CA ALA A 50 2.02 6.40 -13.24
C ALA A 50 1.65 4.98 -12.77
N LEU A 51 0.39 4.82 -12.34
CA LEU A 51 -0.14 3.52 -11.98
C LEU A 51 -0.48 2.74 -13.24
N THR A 52 -0.15 1.45 -13.25
CA THR A 52 -0.68 0.55 -14.28
C THR A 52 -2.20 0.37 -14.10
N PRO A 53 -2.96 0.02 -15.15
CA PRO A 53 -4.41 -0.20 -15.02
C PRO A 53 -4.76 -1.24 -13.94
N HIS A 54 -3.93 -2.28 -13.78
CA HIS A 54 -4.12 -3.30 -12.75
C HIS A 54 -3.92 -2.74 -11.33
N GLN A 55 -2.92 -1.88 -11.13
CA GLN A 55 -2.68 -1.22 -9.83
C GLN A 55 -3.79 -0.23 -9.49
N GLN A 56 -4.23 0.55 -10.48
CA GLN A 56 -5.35 1.47 -10.31
C GLN A 56 -6.62 0.72 -9.91
N TYR A 57 -6.95 -0.35 -10.64
CA TYR A 57 -8.07 -1.23 -10.32
C TYR A 57 -7.96 -1.80 -8.90
N ALA A 58 -6.78 -2.32 -8.51
CA ALA A 58 -6.58 -2.85 -7.16
C ALA A 58 -6.82 -1.81 -6.07
N VAL A 59 -6.31 -0.58 -6.24
CA VAL A 59 -6.49 0.52 -5.29
C VAL A 59 -7.97 0.91 -5.17
N GLU A 60 -8.69 1.01 -6.30
CA GLU A 60 -10.11 1.34 -6.33
C GLU A 60 -10.96 0.25 -5.65
N GLN A 61 -10.76 -1.01 -6.02
CA GLN A 61 -11.51 -2.14 -5.43
C GLN A 61 -11.25 -2.31 -3.93
N CYS A 62 -10.07 -1.91 -3.46
CA CYS A 62 -9.68 -2.03 -2.06
C CYS A 62 -9.78 -0.71 -1.28
N ALA A 63 -10.47 0.32 -1.79
CA ALA A 63 -10.51 1.65 -1.16
C ALA A 63 -10.97 1.61 0.32
N ASN A 64 -11.99 0.78 0.63
CA ASN A 64 -12.46 0.59 2.00
C ASN A 64 -11.36 0.04 2.92
N MET A 65 -10.59 -0.94 2.45
CA MET A 65 -9.44 -1.48 3.19
C MET A 65 -8.35 -0.42 3.40
N LEU A 66 -8.06 0.38 2.38
CA LEU A 66 -7.02 1.41 2.44
C LEU A 66 -7.36 2.53 3.42
N SER A 67 -8.64 2.82 3.67
CA SER A 67 -9.08 3.82 4.66
C SER A 67 -8.57 3.55 6.09
N TYR A 68 -8.21 2.31 6.41
CA TYR A 68 -7.66 1.92 7.70
C TYR A 68 -6.14 2.11 7.82
N LEU A 69 -5.42 2.37 6.72
CA LEU A 69 -3.97 2.52 6.73
C LEU A 69 -3.54 3.79 7.48
N ARG A 70 -2.58 3.60 8.40
CA ARG A 70 -2.05 4.67 9.25
C ARG A 70 -0.54 4.53 9.41
N GLY A 71 0.20 5.61 9.22
CA GLY A 71 1.59 5.75 9.64
C GLY A 71 1.73 5.76 11.16
N ALA A 72 2.96 5.59 11.65
CA ALA A 72 3.24 5.77 13.07
C ALA A 72 3.18 7.26 13.42
N ASP A 73 2.62 7.58 14.59
CA ASP A 73 2.62 8.93 15.15
C ASP A 73 3.18 8.89 16.58
N PRO A 74 4.49 9.11 16.75
CA PRO A 74 5.12 9.02 18.05
C PRO A 74 4.62 10.12 19.01
N ASP A 75 4.25 11.28 18.49
CA ASP A 75 3.81 12.43 19.30
C ASP A 75 2.43 12.18 19.93
N GLN A 76 1.59 11.36 19.29
CA GLN A 76 0.24 11.01 19.78
C GLN A 76 0.15 9.58 20.32
N GLY A 77 1.28 8.86 20.43
CA GLY A 77 1.30 7.46 20.85
C GLY A 77 0.50 6.51 19.95
N ARG A 78 0.23 6.88 18.69
CA ARG A 78 -0.58 6.06 17.77
C ARG A 78 0.30 5.07 17.03
N GLU A 79 -0.09 3.80 17.10
CA GLU A 79 0.58 2.74 16.37
C GLU A 79 0.32 2.82 14.85
N ARG A 80 1.33 2.42 14.07
CA ARG A 80 1.17 2.19 12.63
C ARG A 80 0.18 1.04 12.41
N ILE A 81 -0.81 1.26 11.55
CA ILE A 81 -1.72 0.24 11.03
C ILE A 81 -1.35 -0.04 9.59
N ALA A 82 -0.99 -1.29 9.31
CA ALA A 82 -0.71 -1.79 7.98
C ALA A 82 -1.69 -2.91 7.61
N VAL A 83 -1.64 -3.33 6.35
CA VAL A 83 -2.37 -4.52 5.89
C VAL A 83 -1.43 -5.71 5.91
N GLY A 84 -1.92 -6.84 6.38
CA GLY A 84 -1.32 -8.15 6.18
C GLY A 84 -2.19 -8.98 5.23
N VAL A 85 -1.56 -9.88 4.48
CA VAL A 85 -2.24 -10.81 3.55
C VAL A 85 -1.78 -12.22 3.86
N CYS A 86 -2.72 -13.17 3.86
CA CYS A 86 -2.40 -14.58 3.95
C CYS A 86 -2.03 -15.12 2.56
N PRO A 87 -0.83 -15.69 2.36
CA PRO A 87 -0.42 -16.19 1.05
C PRO A 87 -1.19 -17.45 0.62
N SER A 88 -1.89 -18.13 1.55
CA SER A 88 -2.61 -19.37 1.23
C SER A 88 -4.07 -19.15 0.87
N CYS A 89 -4.77 -18.22 1.54
CA CYS A 89 -6.19 -17.96 1.29
C CYS A 89 -6.45 -16.56 0.73
N HIS A 90 -5.41 -15.75 0.53
CA HIS A 90 -5.42 -14.39 -0.03
C HIS A 90 -6.32 -13.39 0.70
N LYS A 91 -6.87 -13.75 1.87
CA LYS A 91 -7.59 -12.84 2.73
C LYS A 91 -6.62 -11.87 3.41
N TRP A 92 -7.08 -10.64 3.59
CA TRP A 92 -6.34 -9.58 4.23
C TRP A 92 -6.84 -9.32 5.66
N LEU A 93 -5.99 -8.71 6.47
CA LEU A 93 -6.29 -8.26 7.83
C LEU A 93 -5.51 -6.99 8.16
N LEU A 94 -5.93 -6.29 9.20
CA LEU A 94 -5.17 -5.18 9.77
C LEU A 94 -4.09 -5.72 10.71
N VAL A 95 -2.88 -5.21 10.57
CA VAL A 95 -1.73 -5.56 11.43
C VAL A 95 -1.15 -4.30 12.05
N GLY A 96 -0.96 -4.33 13.36
CA GLY A 96 -0.29 -3.27 14.10
C GLY A 96 1.23 -3.31 13.91
N SER A 97 1.93 -2.43 14.63
CA SER A 97 3.39 -2.32 14.53
C SER A 97 4.14 -3.56 15.01
N ARG A 98 3.53 -4.32 15.94
CA ARG A 98 4.15 -5.50 16.60
C ARG A 98 3.34 -6.79 16.48
N SER A 99 2.22 -6.79 15.75
CA SER A 99 1.17 -7.82 15.87
C SER A 99 0.77 -8.44 14.53
N THR A 100 1.71 -9.10 13.84
CA THR A 100 1.32 -10.00 12.74
C THR A 100 1.04 -11.39 13.32
N PRO A 101 -0.17 -11.94 13.17
CA PRO A 101 -0.51 -13.24 13.74
C PRO A 101 0.34 -14.36 13.11
N THR A 102 0.68 -15.36 13.92
CA THR A 102 1.53 -16.49 13.49
C THR A 102 0.76 -17.55 12.69
N LYS A 103 -0.58 -17.51 12.69
CA LYS A 103 -1.49 -18.37 11.93
C LYS A 103 -2.67 -17.56 11.37
N CYS A 104 -3.18 -17.96 10.21
CA CYS A 104 -4.36 -17.36 9.61
C CYS A 104 -5.64 -17.81 10.33
N SER A 105 -6.39 -16.86 10.88
CA SER A 105 -7.70 -17.09 11.49
C SER A 105 -8.87 -16.69 10.58
N LEU A 106 -8.59 -16.19 9.37
CA LEU A 106 -9.59 -15.62 8.46
C LEU A 106 -10.38 -16.69 7.67
N THR A 107 -9.84 -17.91 7.60
CA THR A 107 -10.47 -19.05 6.93
C THR A 107 -10.25 -20.29 7.79
N MET A 108 -11.34 -20.99 8.11
CA MET A 108 -11.29 -22.22 8.90
C MET A 108 -10.37 -23.24 8.24
N GLY A 109 -9.40 -23.76 9.00
CA GLY A 109 -8.43 -24.75 8.52
C GLY A 109 -7.29 -24.17 7.65
N CYS A 110 -7.17 -22.86 7.49
CA CYS A 110 -6.06 -22.29 6.73
C CYS A 110 -4.72 -22.46 7.47
N SER A 111 -3.78 -23.16 6.85
CA SER A 111 -2.41 -23.36 7.36
C SER A 111 -1.49 -22.17 7.09
N GLY A 112 -1.96 -21.17 6.32
CA GLY A 112 -1.17 -20.02 5.93
C GLY A 112 -0.79 -19.13 7.11
N LYS A 113 0.33 -18.43 6.96
CA LYS A 113 0.82 -17.43 7.91
C LYS A 113 0.71 -16.05 7.26
N PRO A 114 -0.18 -15.18 7.74
CA PRO A 114 -0.27 -13.84 7.19
C PRO A 114 1.04 -13.08 7.36
N SER A 115 1.39 -12.31 6.35
CA SER A 115 2.56 -11.43 6.37
C SER A 115 2.13 -10.00 6.09
N LYS A 116 2.77 -9.07 6.78
CA LYS A 116 2.60 -7.64 6.54
C LYS A 116 3.06 -7.29 5.14
N VAL A 117 2.23 -6.58 4.40
CA VAL A 117 2.54 -6.13 3.04
C VAL A 117 3.64 -5.07 3.08
N SER A 118 4.64 -5.25 2.23
CA SER A 118 5.73 -4.29 2.05
C SER A 118 5.33 -3.21 1.03
N ALA A 119 5.90 -2.02 1.17
CA ALA A 119 5.66 -0.95 0.19
C ALA A 119 6.16 -1.37 -1.19
N ALA A 120 5.41 -1.02 -2.23
CA ALA A 120 5.85 -1.21 -3.61
C ALA A 120 7.18 -0.49 -3.86
N ARG A 121 8.01 -1.05 -4.73
CA ARG A 121 9.27 -0.40 -5.13
C ARG A 121 8.96 0.77 -6.04
N ILE A 122 9.60 1.91 -5.80
CA ILE A 122 9.49 3.08 -6.68
C ILE A 122 10.49 2.89 -7.82
N GLN A 123 10.02 2.92 -9.06
CA GLN A 123 10.89 2.94 -10.23
C GLN A 123 11.19 4.40 -10.57
N ARG A 124 12.45 4.83 -10.39
CA ARG A 124 12.84 6.18 -10.79
C ARG A 124 13.05 6.21 -12.30
N PRO A 125 12.74 7.32 -12.96
CA PRO A 125 12.87 7.44 -14.41
C PRO A 125 14.31 7.30 -14.92
N ASP A 126 15.32 7.40 -14.05
CA ASP A 126 16.75 7.25 -14.41
C ASP A 126 17.25 5.79 -14.38
N ASP A 127 16.47 4.84 -13.85
CA ASP A 127 16.84 3.41 -13.76
C ASP A 127 16.48 2.61 -15.04
N ALA A 128 16.08 3.28 -16.12
CA ALA A 128 15.63 2.65 -17.38
C ALA A 128 16.64 2.79 -18.53
N SER A 129 17.95 2.93 -18.22
CA SER A 129 19.04 2.97 -19.21
C SER A 129 19.64 1.59 -19.47
#